data_AF-A0A7S0LMH8-F1
#
_entry.id   AF-A0A7S0LMH8-F1
#
_cell.length_a   1.000
_cell.length_b   1.000
_cell.length_c   1.000
_cell.angle_alpha   90.00
_cell.angle_beta   90.00
_cell.angle_gamma   90.00
#
_symmetry.space_group_name_H-M   'P 1'
#
loop_
_entity.id
_entity.type
_entity.pdbx_description
1 polymer ?
#
loop_
_entity_poly.entity_id
_entity_poly.type
_entity_poly.pdbx_seq_one_letter_code
_entity_poly.pdbx_strand_id
1 'polypeptide(L)'
;DPRRHARRRHASAHKEMAGELLWGQASEKIAWCAGLFRLHARAEMGIDQKAGAEVGMALEARLESLLRSPRVGDRRSPQERAREHDKLARKGHRANAEGEVEAAALHFAAAYQIEPRTTSLISAVNMRLKLGETELAAAAYRRILATPSLKDRERQIAQAKLQQAEAVLLAARSEEATVKVAKQETSHHPPEAAVESGADSAAKAEIVAEAEAATAEAETAVAGAEVVARAEAAADAEVATEVAIEAGTDAALEPEVAPEVAPEVAPEV
;
A
#
# COMPACT_ATOMS: atom_id res chain seq x y z
N ASP A 1 -21.65 -38.53 8.59
CA ASP A 1 -20.37 -38.81 9.27
C ASP A 1 -20.11 -37.76 10.37
N PRO A 2 -20.20 -38.14 11.65
CA PRO A 2 -20.00 -37.23 12.78
C PRO A 2 -18.59 -36.60 12.81
N ARG A 3 -17.57 -37.23 12.20
CA ARG A 3 -16.21 -36.68 12.12
C ARG A 3 -16.12 -35.48 11.17
N ARG A 4 -16.94 -35.44 10.12
CA ARG A 4 -17.03 -34.27 9.21
C ARG A 4 -17.70 -33.06 9.87
N HIS A 5 -18.69 -33.28 10.74
CA HIS A 5 -19.31 -32.18 11.49
C HIS A 5 -18.40 -31.60 12.58
N ALA A 6 -17.62 -32.44 13.26
CA ALA A 6 -16.63 -31.97 14.23
C ALA A 6 -15.54 -31.10 13.56
N ARG A 7 -15.02 -31.52 12.40
CA ARG A 7 -14.04 -30.74 11.63
C ARG A 7 -14.60 -29.40 11.12
N ARG A 8 -15.87 -29.36 10.68
CA ARG A 8 -16.52 -28.10 10.28
C ARG A 8 -16.72 -27.13 11.44
N ARG A 9 -17.08 -27.61 12.64
CA ARG A 9 -17.23 -26.75 13.82
C ARG A 9 -15.89 -26.17 14.30
N HIS A 10 -14.82 -26.97 14.29
CA HIS A 10 -13.48 -26.49 14.63
C HIS A 10 -12.96 -25.44 13.64
N ALA A 11 -13.20 -25.62 12.34
CA ALA A 11 -12.81 -24.65 11.32
C ALA A 11 -13.61 -23.33 11.40
N SER A 12 -14.87 -23.39 11.86
CA SER A 12 -15.71 -22.20 12.07
C SER A 12 -15.26 -21.39 13.28
N ALA A 13 -14.95 -22.06 14.40
CA ALA A 13 -14.48 -21.39 15.62
C ALA A 13 -13.12 -20.68 15.43
N HIS A 14 -12.22 -21.26 14.63
CA HIS A 14 -10.95 -20.59 14.28
C HIS A 14 -11.15 -19.36 13.36
N LYS A 15 -12.21 -19.32 12.56
CA LYS A 15 -12.55 -18.14 11.75
C LYS A 15 -13.13 -17.01 12.59
N GLU A 16 -13.98 -17.32 13.57
CA GLU A 16 -14.55 -16.30 14.48
C GLU A 16 -13.48 -15.69 15.40
N MET A 17 -12.59 -16.50 16.00
CA MET A 17 -11.49 -15.96 16.82
C MET A 17 -10.49 -15.12 16.00
N ALA A 18 -10.23 -15.49 14.74
CA ALA A 18 -9.38 -14.69 13.87
C ALA A 18 -10.03 -13.34 13.52
N GLY A 19 -11.35 -13.29 13.38
CA GLY A 19 -12.11 -12.06 13.16
C GLY A 19 -12.04 -11.09 14.34
N GLU A 20 -12.25 -11.56 15.57
CA GLU A 20 -12.21 -10.69 16.76
C GLU A 20 -10.82 -10.08 17.03
N LEU A 21 -9.75 -10.84 16.77
CA LEU A 21 -8.37 -10.34 16.87
C LEU A 21 -8.05 -9.28 15.80
N LEU A 22 -8.61 -9.42 14.59
CA LEU A 22 -8.46 -8.44 13.51
C LEU A 22 -9.25 -7.16 13.80
N TRP A 23 -10.46 -7.25 14.36
CA TRP A 23 -11.26 -6.08 14.73
C TRP A 23 -10.65 -5.26 15.87
N GLY A 24 -10.05 -5.92 16.88
CA GLY A 24 -9.28 -5.25 17.93
C GLY A 24 -8.14 -4.40 17.34
N GLN A 25 -7.34 -4.97 16.44
CA GLN A 25 -6.25 -4.25 15.77
C GLN A 25 -6.75 -3.15 14.82
N ALA A 26 -7.90 -3.33 14.17
CA ALA A 26 -8.49 -2.31 13.30
C ALA A 26 -8.93 -1.06 14.09
N SER A 27 -9.51 -1.23 15.27
CA SER A 27 -9.96 -0.11 16.12
C SER A 27 -8.81 0.73 16.69
N GLU A 28 -7.71 0.09 17.12
CA GLU A 28 -6.49 0.80 17.54
C GLU A 28 -5.87 1.58 16.38
N LYS A 29 -5.94 1.04 15.15
CA LYS A 29 -5.43 1.71 13.95
C LYS A 29 -6.30 2.87 13.47
N ILE A 30 -7.64 2.78 13.52
CA ILE A 30 -8.52 3.91 13.18
C ILE A 30 -8.29 5.08 14.14
N ALA A 31 -8.17 4.80 15.45
CA ALA A 31 -7.82 5.80 16.44
C ALA A 31 -6.45 6.44 16.17
N TRP A 32 -5.50 5.65 15.65
CA TRP A 32 -4.16 6.11 15.31
C TRP A 32 -4.10 6.92 14.00
N CYS A 33 -4.79 6.51 12.93
CA CYS A 33 -4.92 7.30 11.70
C CYS A 33 -5.58 8.65 11.99
N ALA A 34 -6.62 8.67 12.83
CA ALA A 34 -7.22 9.91 13.34
C ALA A 34 -6.27 10.72 14.25
N GLY A 35 -5.30 10.06 14.90
CA GLY A 35 -4.24 10.70 15.67
C GLY A 35 -3.17 11.35 14.77
N LEU A 36 -2.74 10.66 13.72
CA LEU A 36 -1.78 11.16 12.74
C LEU A 36 -2.34 12.34 11.96
N PHE A 37 -3.60 12.25 11.51
CA PHE A 37 -4.31 13.36 10.87
C PHE A 37 -4.36 14.59 11.78
N ARG A 38 -4.60 14.40 13.09
CA ARG A 38 -4.60 15.50 14.08
C ARG A 38 -3.22 16.09 14.32
N LEU A 39 -2.15 15.29 14.29
CA LEU A 39 -0.78 15.78 14.39
C LEU A 39 -0.34 16.53 13.13
N HIS A 40 -0.72 16.04 11.95
CA HIS A 40 -0.44 16.70 10.68
C HIS A 40 -1.15 18.06 10.58
N ALA A 41 -2.45 18.10 10.89
CA ALA A 41 -3.24 19.34 10.91
C ALA A 41 -2.69 20.37 11.91
N ARG A 42 -2.04 19.94 12.99
CA ARG A 42 -1.47 20.81 14.02
C ARG A 42 -0.07 21.33 13.68
N ALA A 43 0.75 20.53 13.02
CA ALA A 43 2.04 20.94 12.49
C ALA A 43 1.90 22.02 11.40
N GLU A 44 0.87 21.92 10.56
CA GLU A 44 0.67 22.83 9.43
C GLU A 44 0.06 24.20 9.77
N MET A 45 -0.60 24.35 10.92
CA MET A 45 -1.07 25.66 11.37
C MET A 45 0.09 26.58 11.83
N GLY A 46 1.36 26.15 11.71
CA GLY A 46 2.52 26.91 12.18
C GLY A 46 2.56 27.07 13.71
N ILE A 47 1.68 26.36 14.42
CA ILE A 47 1.53 26.47 15.88
C ILE A 47 2.66 25.72 16.59
N ASP A 48 3.33 24.77 15.93
CA ASP A 48 4.46 24.06 16.53
C ASP A 48 5.38 23.42 15.47
N GLN A 49 6.51 24.07 15.13
CA GLN A 49 7.57 23.47 14.29
C GLN A 49 8.05 22.12 14.84
N LYS A 50 7.91 21.93 16.15
CA LYS A 50 8.22 20.68 16.84
C LYS A 50 7.32 19.52 16.40
N ALA A 51 6.03 19.78 16.16
CA ALA A 51 5.09 18.75 15.71
C ALA A 51 5.45 18.24 14.30
N GLY A 52 5.87 19.14 13.40
CA GLY A 52 6.36 18.75 12.07
C GLY A 52 7.62 17.87 12.14
N ALA A 53 8.56 18.23 13.03
CA ALA A 53 9.77 17.42 13.24
C ALA A 53 9.45 16.03 13.83
N GLU A 54 8.51 15.93 14.77
CA GLU A 54 8.08 14.65 15.36
C GLU A 54 7.42 13.74 14.31
N VAL A 55 6.55 14.28 13.46
CA VAL A 55 5.93 13.52 12.35
C VAL A 55 7.01 13.05 11.36
N GLY A 56 7.95 13.92 10.99
CA GLY A 56 9.07 13.56 10.12
C GLY A 56 9.93 12.42 10.69
N MET A 57 10.28 12.49 11.98
CA MET A 57 11.04 11.41 12.65
C MET A 57 10.24 10.10 12.71
N ALA A 58 8.95 10.15 12.99
CA ALA A 58 8.09 8.96 13.01
C ALA A 58 7.97 8.32 11.61
N LEU A 59 7.88 9.15 10.57
CA LEU A 59 7.86 8.72 9.18
C LEU A 59 9.17 8.04 8.79
N GLU A 60 10.31 8.65 9.11
CA GLU A 60 11.63 8.08 8.86
C GLU A 60 11.85 6.76 9.62
N ALA A 61 11.43 6.68 10.89
CA ALA A 61 11.53 5.44 11.66
C ALA A 61 10.69 4.31 11.05
N ARG A 62 9.48 4.63 10.53
CA ARG A 62 8.65 3.68 9.79
C ARG A 62 9.27 3.28 8.46
N LEU A 63 9.81 4.24 7.72
CA LEU A 63 10.50 4.02 6.46
C LEU A 63 11.69 3.10 6.67
N GLU A 64 12.52 3.36 7.68
CA GLU A 64 13.66 2.53 8.03
C GLU A 64 13.22 1.14 8.49
N SER A 65 12.11 1.02 9.24
CA SER A 65 11.54 -0.28 9.60
C SER A 65 11.05 -1.07 8.38
N LEU A 66 10.51 -0.39 7.37
CA LEU A 66 10.03 -1.01 6.13
C LEU A 66 11.20 -1.46 5.23
N LEU A 67 12.25 -0.63 5.16
CA LEU A 67 13.45 -0.87 4.36
C LEU A 67 14.51 -1.71 5.05
N ARG A 68 14.27 -2.11 6.30
CA ARG A 68 15.24 -2.87 7.09
C ARG A 68 15.55 -4.20 6.39
N SER A 69 16.81 -4.34 5.97
CA SER A 69 17.34 -5.58 5.42
C SER A 69 17.25 -6.73 6.45
N PRO A 70 17.25 -8.01 6.02
CA PRO A 70 17.22 -9.18 6.87
C PRO A 70 18.13 -9.04 8.10
N ARG A 71 17.60 -9.52 9.23
CA ARG A 71 18.32 -9.45 10.49
C ARG A 71 19.64 -10.20 10.38
N VAL A 72 20.72 -9.51 10.73
CA VAL A 72 22.03 -10.13 10.99
C VAL A 72 21.80 -11.29 11.97
N GLY A 73 22.10 -12.52 11.55
CA GLY A 73 21.89 -13.73 12.34
C GLY A 73 20.90 -14.74 11.75
N ASP A 74 20.28 -14.47 10.60
CA ASP A 74 19.55 -15.52 9.87
C ASP A 74 20.51 -16.61 9.37
N ARG A 75 20.36 -17.82 9.92
CA ARG A 75 21.20 -19.00 9.60
C ARG A 75 20.69 -19.81 8.42
N ARG A 76 19.57 -19.44 7.81
CA ARG A 76 19.02 -20.13 6.64
C ARG A 76 19.95 -20.00 5.44
N SER A 77 20.06 -21.08 4.68
CA SER A 77 20.74 -21.10 3.40
C SER A 77 20.05 -20.15 2.40
N PRO A 78 20.76 -19.64 1.37
CA PRO A 78 20.16 -18.82 0.33
C PRO A 78 18.94 -19.48 -0.34
N GLN A 79 18.99 -20.80 -0.53
CA GLN A 79 17.88 -21.54 -1.15
C GLN A 79 16.64 -21.61 -0.24
N GLU A 80 16.83 -21.80 1.08
CA GLU A 80 15.72 -21.76 2.04
C GLU A 80 15.09 -20.37 2.14
N ARG A 81 15.90 -19.30 2.12
CA ARG A 81 15.39 -17.93 2.10
C ARG A 81 14.59 -17.64 0.84
N ALA A 82 15.08 -18.06 -0.33
CA ALA A 82 14.35 -17.92 -1.58
C ALA A 82 12.98 -18.65 -1.55
N ARG A 83 12.94 -19.89 -1.05
CA ARG A 83 11.68 -20.65 -0.92
C ARG A 83 10.68 -20.00 0.03
N GLU A 84 11.14 -19.53 1.19
CA GLU A 84 10.28 -18.86 2.17
C GLU A 84 9.81 -17.49 1.66
N HIS A 85 10.69 -16.74 0.98
CA HIS A 85 10.31 -15.53 0.25
C HIS A 85 9.17 -15.80 -0.74
N ASP A 86 9.30 -16.79 -1.62
CA ASP A 86 8.31 -17.07 -2.66
C ASP A 86 6.97 -17.54 -2.06
N LYS A 87 7.00 -18.23 -0.92
CA LYS A 87 5.81 -18.59 -0.15
C LYS A 87 5.12 -17.36 0.43
N LEU A 88 5.87 -16.41 1.00
CA LEU A 88 5.33 -15.15 1.54
C LEU A 88 4.79 -14.25 0.42
N ALA A 89 5.52 -14.12 -0.69
CA ALA A 89 5.07 -13.37 -1.85
C ALA A 89 3.74 -13.93 -2.41
N ARG A 90 3.62 -15.26 -2.56
CA ARG A 90 2.35 -15.91 -2.97
C ARG A 90 1.20 -15.60 -2.02
N LYS A 91 1.44 -15.60 -0.70
CA LYS A 91 0.42 -15.17 0.29
C LYS A 91 0.06 -13.69 0.12
N GLY A 92 1.04 -12.83 -0.13
CA GLY A 92 0.82 -11.40 -0.39
C GLY A 92 -0.05 -11.17 -1.62
N HIS A 93 0.25 -11.84 -2.74
CA HIS A 93 -0.56 -11.76 -3.95
C HIS A 93 -1.99 -12.28 -3.73
N ARG A 94 -2.13 -13.41 -3.04
CA ARG A 94 -3.44 -13.97 -2.70
C ARG A 94 -4.26 -13.00 -1.83
N ALA A 95 -3.66 -12.45 -0.78
CA ALA A 95 -4.33 -11.47 0.08
C ALA A 95 -4.73 -10.20 -0.69
N ASN A 96 -3.87 -9.69 -1.58
CA ASN A 96 -4.19 -8.55 -2.43
C ASN A 96 -5.37 -8.86 -3.37
N ALA A 97 -5.43 -10.06 -3.95
CA ALA A 97 -6.54 -10.50 -4.79
C ALA A 97 -7.86 -10.65 -4.00
N GLU A 98 -7.78 -11.01 -2.71
CA GLU A 98 -8.92 -11.09 -1.79
C GLU A 98 -9.34 -9.71 -1.24
N GLY A 99 -8.64 -8.62 -1.59
CA GLY A 99 -8.92 -7.27 -1.08
C GLY A 99 -8.37 -7.01 0.32
N GLU A 100 -7.63 -7.96 0.89
CA GLU A 100 -7.02 -7.89 2.22
C GLU A 100 -5.69 -7.11 2.17
N VAL A 101 -5.79 -5.81 1.87
CA VAL A 101 -4.64 -4.92 1.58
C VAL A 101 -3.62 -4.90 2.72
N GLU A 102 -4.07 -4.88 3.98
CA GLU A 102 -3.17 -4.89 5.14
C GLU A 102 -2.36 -6.20 5.24
N ALA A 103 -3.04 -7.34 5.09
CA ALA A 103 -2.39 -8.64 5.12
C ALA A 103 -1.40 -8.79 3.97
N ALA A 104 -1.75 -8.29 2.78
CA ALA A 104 -0.85 -8.23 1.64
C ALA A 104 0.40 -7.40 1.95
N ALA A 105 0.24 -6.21 2.55
CA ALA A 105 1.35 -5.34 2.93
C ALA A 105 2.32 -6.05 3.88
N LEU A 106 1.78 -6.75 4.90
CA LEU A 106 2.57 -7.50 5.87
C LEU A 106 3.33 -8.67 5.21
N HIS A 107 2.68 -9.41 4.31
CA HIS A 107 3.31 -10.53 3.62
C HIS A 107 4.42 -10.09 2.67
N PHE A 108 4.23 -9.02 1.90
CA PHE A 108 5.27 -8.49 1.02
C PHE A 108 6.45 -7.88 1.80
N ALA A 109 6.17 -7.14 2.88
CA ALA A 109 7.22 -6.61 3.75
C ALA A 109 8.02 -7.74 4.42
N ALA A 110 7.34 -8.79 4.89
CA ALA A 110 7.99 -9.97 5.43
C ALA A 110 8.84 -10.67 4.36
N ALA A 111 8.33 -10.85 3.14
CA ALA A 111 9.09 -11.45 2.03
C ALA A 111 10.40 -10.68 1.77
N TYR A 112 10.34 -9.35 1.69
CA TYR A 112 11.51 -8.49 1.51
C TYR A 112 12.54 -8.62 2.65
N GLN A 113 12.06 -8.75 3.90
CA GLN A 113 12.92 -8.98 5.06
C GLN A 113 13.58 -10.37 5.08
N ILE A 114 13.03 -11.36 4.39
CA ILE A 114 13.65 -12.68 4.23
C ILE A 114 14.71 -12.65 3.14
N GLU A 115 14.36 -12.11 1.98
CA GLU A 115 15.23 -12.03 0.80
C GLU A 115 14.98 -10.67 0.13
N PRO A 116 15.94 -9.71 0.16
CA PRO A 116 15.74 -8.35 -0.34
C PRO A 116 15.56 -8.25 -1.85
N ARG A 117 14.38 -8.60 -2.34
CA ARG A 117 13.98 -8.42 -3.74
C ARG A 117 13.22 -7.12 -3.89
N THR A 118 13.70 -6.24 -4.77
CA THR A 118 13.07 -4.94 -5.06
C THR A 118 11.59 -5.09 -5.41
N THR A 119 11.21 -6.12 -6.16
CA THR A 119 9.82 -6.40 -6.53
C THR A 119 8.91 -6.52 -5.31
N SER A 120 9.32 -7.27 -4.28
CA SER A 120 8.54 -7.41 -3.04
C SER A 120 8.49 -6.12 -2.23
N LEU A 121 9.57 -5.32 -2.23
CA LEU A 121 9.54 -4.01 -1.62
C LEU A 121 8.56 -3.07 -2.32
N ILE A 122 8.58 -3.01 -3.66
CA ILE A 122 7.63 -2.22 -4.46
C ILE A 122 6.19 -2.66 -4.16
N SER A 123 5.91 -3.98 -4.12
CA SER A 123 4.58 -4.47 -3.76
C SER A 123 4.16 -4.07 -2.34
N ALA A 124 5.08 -4.14 -1.36
CA ALA A 124 4.80 -3.69 0.01
C ALA A 124 4.45 -2.20 0.05
N VAL A 125 5.23 -1.34 -0.62
CA VAL A 125 5.00 0.10 -0.70
C VAL A 125 3.70 0.42 -1.44
N ASN A 126 3.37 -0.32 -2.50
CA ASN A 126 2.09 -0.16 -3.21
C ASN A 126 0.89 -0.45 -2.29
N MET A 127 0.99 -1.46 -1.42
CA MET A 127 -0.07 -1.71 -0.44
C MET A 127 -0.18 -0.57 0.59
N ARG A 128 0.95 0.08 0.97
CA ARG A 128 0.94 1.27 1.84
C ARG A 128 0.21 2.44 1.19
N LEU A 129 0.45 2.65 -0.12
CA LEU A 129 -0.29 3.64 -0.90
C LEU A 129 -1.79 3.33 -0.93
N LYS A 130 -2.18 2.07 -1.15
CA LYS A 130 -3.60 1.64 -1.11
C LYS A 130 -4.26 1.81 0.26
N LEU A 131 -3.48 1.80 1.35
CA LEU A 131 -3.96 2.07 2.72
C LEU A 131 -4.09 3.57 3.04
N GLY A 132 -3.79 4.46 2.08
CA GLY A 132 -3.79 5.90 2.30
C GLY A 132 -2.56 6.41 3.06
N GLU A 133 -1.54 5.58 3.27
CA GLU A 133 -0.25 6.00 3.84
C GLU A 133 0.63 6.65 2.76
N THR A 134 0.09 7.68 2.08
CA THR A 134 0.61 8.27 0.85
C THR A 134 1.98 8.92 1.04
N GLU A 135 2.19 9.64 2.14
CA GLU A 135 3.47 10.29 2.47
C GLU A 135 4.58 9.25 2.65
N LEU A 136 4.26 8.16 3.35
CA LEU A 136 5.19 7.04 3.56
C LEU A 136 5.51 6.35 2.24
N ALA A 137 4.50 6.12 1.41
CA ALA A 137 4.70 5.50 0.10
C ALA A 137 5.57 6.36 -0.81
N ALA A 138 5.31 7.68 -0.89
CA ALA A 138 6.12 8.61 -1.67
C ALA A 138 7.58 8.65 -1.19
N ALA A 139 7.80 8.76 0.13
CA ALA A 139 9.15 8.73 0.69
C ALA A 139 9.89 7.41 0.37
N ALA A 140 9.18 6.27 0.48
CA ALA A 140 9.73 4.96 0.14
C ALA A 140 10.09 4.84 -1.34
N TYR A 141 9.24 5.27 -2.26
CA TYR A 141 9.55 5.23 -3.70
C TYR A 141 10.74 6.12 -4.07
N ARG A 142 10.88 7.31 -3.48
CA ARG A 142 12.08 8.15 -3.69
C ARG A 142 13.35 7.42 -3.26
N ARG A 143 13.32 6.71 -2.12
CA ARG A 143 14.47 5.93 -1.64
C ARG A 143 14.74 4.70 -2.52
N ILE A 144 13.71 4.03 -3.04
CA ILE A 144 13.87 2.96 -4.04
C ILE A 144 14.56 3.50 -5.30
N LEU A 145 14.07 4.62 -5.85
CA LEU A 145 14.61 5.24 -7.07
C LEU A 145 16.05 5.73 -6.92
N ALA A 146 16.45 6.12 -5.71
CA ALA A 146 17.82 6.47 -5.36
C ALA A 146 18.79 5.26 -5.34
N THR A 147 18.28 4.03 -5.45
CA THR A 147 19.13 2.82 -5.49
C THR A 147 19.84 2.71 -6.85
N PRO A 148 21.19 2.71 -6.90
CA PRO A 148 21.93 2.70 -8.16
C PRO A 148 21.73 1.41 -8.97
N SER A 149 21.55 0.27 -8.30
CA SER A 149 21.41 -1.05 -8.91
C SER A 149 19.97 -1.42 -9.28
N LEU A 150 19.06 -0.46 -9.33
CA LEU A 150 17.65 -0.68 -9.66
C LEU A 150 17.49 -0.97 -11.15
N LYS A 151 16.79 -2.05 -11.51
CA LYS A 151 16.54 -2.43 -12.91
C LYS A 151 15.60 -1.43 -13.57
N ASP A 152 15.71 -1.26 -14.89
CA ASP A 152 14.92 -0.27 -15.65
C ASP A 152 13.41 -0.47 -15.49
N ARG A 153 12.93 -1.72 -15.59
CA ARG A 153 11.50 -2.04 -15.38
C ARG A 153 11.02 -1.66 -13.98
N GLU A 154 11.82 -1.97 -12.95
CA GLU A 154 11.49 -1.64 -11.56
C GLU A 154 11.51 -0.12 -11.32
N ARG A 155 12.45 0.59 -11.96
CA ARG A 155 12.53 2.05 -11.95
C ARG A 155 11.29 2.70 -12.55
N GLN A 156 10.85 2.22 -13.72
CA GLN A 156 9.65 2.73 -14.38
C GLN A 156 8.41 2.55 -13.51
N ILE A 157 8.23 1.37 -12.91
CA ILE A 157 7.12 1.08 -11.99
C ILE A 157 7.19 2.01 -10.76
N ALA A 158 8.35 2.10 -10.11
CA ALA A 158 8.52 2.95 -8.93
C ALA A 158 8.31 4.45 -9.25
N GLN A 159 8.72 4.90 -10.42
CA GLN A 159 8.52 6.28 -10.87
C GLN A 159 7.05 6.60 -11.14
N ALA A 160 6.34 5.73 -11.86
CA ALA A 160 4.90 5.89 -12.08
C ALA A 160 4.13 5.91 -10.76
N LYS A 161 4.50 5.04 -9.80
CA LYS A 161 3.88 5.01 -8.48
C LYS A 161 4.21 6.20 -7.60
N LEU A 162 5.43 6.74 -7.71
CA LEU A 162 5.77 7.99 -7.04
C LEU A 162 4.90 9.14 -7.56
N GLN A 163 4.75 9.27 -8.88
CA GLN A 163 3.89 10.29 -9.49
C GLN A 163 2.43 10.16 -9.01
N GLN A 164 1.91 8.94 -8.92
CA GLN A 164 0.58 8.68 -8.37
C GLN A 164 0.47 9.16 -6.92
N ALA A 165 1.45 8.82 -6.07
CA ALA A 165 1.44 9.25 -4.67
C ALA A 165 1.56 10.78 -4.53
N GLU A 166 2.39 11.42 -5.35
CA GLU A 166 2.56 12.88 -5.35
C GLU A 166 1.30 13.62 -5.82
N ALA A 167 0.58 13.07 -6.81
CA ALA A 167 -0.71 13.62 -7.23
C ALA A 167 -1.75 13.59 -6.10
N VAL A 168 -1.82 12.47 -5.35
CA VAL A 168 -2.72 12.36 -4.18
C VAL A 168 -2.35 13.36 -3.09
N LEU A 169 -1.06 13.55 -2.81
CA LEU A 169 -0.60 14.55 -1.83
C LEU A 169 -0.91 15.98 -2.26
N LEU A 170 -0.79 16.29 -3.55
CA LEU A 170 -1.12 17.61 -4.09
C LEU A 170 -2.62 17.91 -3.96
N ALA A 171 -3.47 16.94 -4.31
CA ALA A 171 -4.92 17.06 -4.17
C ALA A 171 -5.35 17.26 -2.70
N ALA A 172 -4.76 16.50 -1.76
CA ALA A 172 -5.05 16.69 -0.33
C ALA A 172 -4.67 18.11 0.14
N ARG A 173 -3.54 18.65 -0.32
CA ARG A 173 -3.10 20.00 0.04
C ARG A 173 -3.99 21.10 -0.56
N SER A 174 -4.48 20.92 -1.79
CA SER A 174 -5.38 21.91 -2.41
C SER A 174 -6.75 21.92 -1.72
N GLU A 175 -7.30 20.76 -1.37
CA GLU A 175 -8.52 20.66 -0.56
C GLU A 175 -8.36 21.38 0.79
N GLU A 176 -7.25 21.15 1.50
CA GLU A 176 -6.99 21.84 2.75
C GLU A 176 -6.84 23.37 2.60
N ALA A 177 -6.25 23.84 1.50
CA ALA A 177 -6.14 25.27 1.21
C ALA A 177 -7.52 25.91 1.01
N THR A 178 -8.42 25.27 0.26
CA THR A 178 -9.79 25.78 0.03
C THR A 178 -10.62 25.84 1.32
N VAL A 179 -10.49 24.84 2.20
CA VAL A 179 -11.16 24.84 3.51
C VAL A 179 -10.65 25.96 4.42
N LYS A 180 -9.34 26.27 4.38
CA LYS A 180 -8.74 27.39 5.13
C LYS A 180 -9.29 28.74 4.66
N VAL A 181 -9.43 28.96 3.36
CA VAL A 181 -10.00 30.18 2.78
C VAL A 181 -11.48 30.35 3.17
N ALA A 182 -12.30 29.31 3.03
CA ALA A 182 -13.72 29.36 3.39
C ALA A 182 -13.95 29.65 4.89
N LYS A 183 -13.06 29.15 5.76
CA LYS A 183 -13.13 29.41 7.21
C LYS A 183 -12.72 30.84 7.57
N GLN A 184 -11.81 31.46 6.83
CA GLN A 184 -11.45 32.86 7.04
C GLN A 184 -12.62 33.80 6.68
N GLU A 185 -13.31 33.55 5.55
CA GLU A 185 -14.45 34.37 5.13
C GLU A 185 -15.62 34.32 6.13
N THR A 186 -15.89 33.16 6.75
CA THR A 186 -16.97 33.02 7.74
C THR A 186 -16.65 33.65 9.10
N SER A 187 -15.36 33.90 9.39
CA SER A 187 -14.93 34.53 10.65
C SER A 187 -14.95 36.06 10.63
N HIS A 188 -15.04 36.69 9.45
CA HIS A 188 -15.33 38.12 9.31
C HIS A 188 -16.84 38.35 9.36
N HIS A 189 -17.42 38.19 10.55
CA HIS A 189 -18.73 38.74 10.83
C HIS A 189 -18.63 40.26 10.69
N PRO A 190 -19.38 40.89 9.75
CA PRO A 190 -19.27 42.32 9.55
C PRO A 190 -19.68 43.03 10.85
N PRO A 191 -18.87 43.95 11.39
CA PRO A 191 -19.37 44.85 12.41
C PRO A 191 -20.56 45.59 11.80
N GLU A 192 -21.70 45.47 12.47
CA GLU A 192 -23.00 46.02 12.11
C GLU A 192 -22.96 47.55 12.16
N ALA A 193 -22.29 48.20 11.20
CA ALA A 193 -22.51 49.59 10.78
C ALA A 193 -21.50 50.04 9.70
N ALA A 194 -22.08 50.39 8.56
CA ALA A 194 -21.75 51.55 7.73
C ALA A 194 -20.67 51.44 6.60
N VAL A 195 -21.13 51.94 5.45
CA VAL A 195 -20.43 52.62 4.34
C VAL A 195 -20.11 51.79 3.09
N GLU A 196 -20.91 52.04 2.06
CA GLU A 196 -20.73 51.67 0.66
C GLU A 196 -19.37 52.15 0.11
N SER A 197 -18.52 51.23 -0.35
CA SER A 197 -17.27 51.57 -1.06
C SER A 197 -16.95 50.49 -2.10
N GLY A 198 -17.21 50.78 -3.38
CA GLY A 198 -17.13 49.85 -4.51
C GLY A 198 -15.74 49.53 -5.07
N ALA A 199 -14.68 49.58 -4.25
CA ALA A 199 -13.29 49.36 -4.73
C ALA A 199 -12.80 47.90 -4.62
N ASP A 200 -13.42 47.05 -3.78
CA ASP A 200 -12.91 45.69 -3.49
C ASP A 200 -13.31 44.60 -4.52
N SER A 201 -14.09 44.93 -5.54
CA SER A 201 -14.59 43.95 -6.53
C SER A 201 -13.51 43.41 -7.47
N ALA A 202 -12.46 44.19 -7.77
CA ALA A 202 -11.47 43.80 -8.78
C ALA A 202 -10.47 42.78 -8.24
N ALA A 203 -9.97 42.96 -7.01
CA ALA A 203 -9.04 42.03 -6.37
C ALA A 203 -9.69 40.66 -6.11
N LYS A 204 -11.01 40.63 -5.84
CA LYS A 204 -11.75 39.38 -5.64
C LYS A 204 -11.86 38.55 -6.92
N ALA A 205 -11.92 39.18 -8.10
CA ALA A 205 -12.02 38.48 -9.38
C ALA A 205 -10.70 37.79 -9.77
N GLU A 206 -9.56 38.38 -9.42
CA GLU A 206 -8.23 37.82 -9.75
C GLU A 206 -7.93 36.56 -8.93
N ILE A 207 -8.25 36.55 -7.63
CA ILE A 207 -8.06 35.38 -6.75
C ILE A 207 -8.95 34.20 -7.20
N VAL A 208 -10.19 34.48 -7.66
CA VAL A 208 -11.10 33.44 -8.15
C VAL A 208 -10.58 32.82 -9.45
N ALA A 209 -10.05 33.62 -10.38
CA ALA A 209 -9.50 33.12 -11.64
C ALA A 209 -8.26 32.23 -11.44
N GLU A 210 -7.38 32.57 -10.49
CA GLU A 210 -6.20 31.75 -10.17
C GLU A 210 -6.59 30.40 -9.53
N ALA A 211 -7.62 30.41 -8.68
CA ALA A 211 -8.15 29.18 -8.08
C ALA A 211 -8.80 28.26 -9.14
N GLU A 212 -9.55 28.81 -10.09
CA GLU A 212 -10.18 28.04 -11.17
C GLU A 212 -9.16 27.38 -12.10
N ALA A 213 -8.06 28.08 -12.41
CA ALA A 213 -6.97 27.52 -13.22
C ALA A 213 -6.27 26.35 -12.50
N ALA A 214 -6.03 26.46 -11.20
CA ALA A 214 -5.43 25.39 -10.41
C ALA A 214 -6.33 24.13 -10.32
N THR A 215 -7.66 24.31 -10.26
CA THR A 215 -8.59 23.17 -10.31
C THR A 215 -8.60 22.45 -11.65
N ALA A 216 -8.48 23.17 -12.79
CA ALA A 216 -8.45 22.55 -14.11
C ALA A 216 -7.19 21.69 -14.34
N GLU A 217 -6.04 22.11 -13.83
CA GLU A 217 -4.81 21.29 -13.85
C GLU A 217 -4.93 20.05 -12.95
N ALA A 218 -5.60 20.16 -11.80
CA ALA A 218 -5.83 19.01 -10.93
C ALA A 218 -6.77 17.97 -11.57
N GLU A 219 -7.86 18.39 -12.21
CA GLU A 219 -8.80 17.48 -12.88
C GLU A 219 -8.15 16.70 -14.02
N THR A 220 -7.29 17.36 -14.81
CA THR A 220 -6.54 16.68 -15.89
C THR A 220 -5.51 15.69 -15.34
N ALA A 221 -4.88 15.97 -14.20
CA ALA A 221 -4.00 15.02 -13.52
C ALA A 221 -4.75 13.78 -12.97
N VAL A 222 -5.95 13.97 -12.39
CA VAL A 222 -6.79 12.87 -11.89
C VAL A 222 -7.26 11.97 -13.03
N ALA A 223 -7.69 12.54 -14.16
CA ALA A 223 -8.07 11.77 -15.34
C ALA A 223 -6.91 10.92 -15.89
N GLY A 224 -5.69 11.47 -15.87
CA GLY A 224 -4.47 10.72 -16.21
C GLY A 224 -4.21 9.56 -15.25
N ALA A 225 -4.41 9.77 -13.94
CA ALA A 225 -4.23 8.74 -12.92
C ALA A 225 -5.24 7.58 -13.04
N GLU A 226 -6.51 7.86 -13.38
CA GLU A 226 -7.50 6.81 -13.62
C GLU A 226 -7.16 5.93 -14.83
N VAL A 227 -6.69 6.53 -15.92
CA VAL A 227 -6.26 5.78 -17.11
C VAL A 227 -5.08 4.87 -16.78
N VAL A 228 -4.12 5.37 -16.00
CA VAL A 228 -2.97 4.59 -15.54
C VAL A 228 -3.42 3.46 -14.61
N ALA A 229 -4.32 3.72 -13.65
CA ALA A 229 -4.85 2.70 -12.75
C ALA A 229 -5.60 1.58 -13.51
N ARG A 230 -6.36 1.95 -14.55
CA ARG A 230 -7.09 0.99 -15.39
C ARG A 230 -6.15 0.15 -16.25
N ALA A 231 -5.09 0.76 -16.80
CA ALA A 231 -4.04 0.05 -17.53
C ALA A 231 -3.27 -0.92 -16.62
N GLU A 232 -3.00 -0.52 -15.38
CA GLU A 232 -2.32 -1.35 -14.39
C GLU A 232 -3.19 -2.53 -13.94
N ALA A 233 -4.49 -2.31 -13.69
CA ALA A 233 -5.42 -3.40 -13.40
C ALA A 233 -5.51 -4.42 -14.55
N ALA A 234 -5.39 -3.95 -15.81
CA ALA A 234 -5.34 -4.82 -16.97
C ALA A 234 -4.02 -5.61 -17.04
N ALA A 235 -2.88 -4.97 -16.76
CA ALA A 235 -1.57 -5.63 -16.73
C ALA A 235 -1.47 -6.66 -15.59
N ASP A 236 -1.99 -6.35 -14.40
CA ASP A 236 -2.06 -7.28 -13.27
C ASP A 236 -2.95 -8.49 -13.61
N ALA A 237 -4.04 -8.28 -14.35
CA ALA A 237 -4.89 -9.37 -14.82
C ALA A 237 -4.17 -10.28 -15.82
N GLU A 238 -3.38 -9.72 -16.74
CA GLU A 238 -2.62 -10.49 -17.74
C GLU A 238 -1.54 -11.37 -17.09
N VAL A 239 -0.78 -10.80 -16.14
CA VAL A 239 0.23 -11.56 -15.37
C VAL A 239 -0.43 -12.64 -14.51
N ALA A 240 -1.59 -12.36 -13.92
CA ALA A 240 -2.34 -13.36 -13.15
C ALA A 240 -2.79 -14.55 -14.03
N THR A 241 -3.18 -14.30 -15.28
CA THR A 241 -3.50 -15.38 -16.23
C THR A 241 -2.29 -16.20 -16.63
N GLU A 242 -1.13 -15.59 -16.86
CA GLU A 242 0.09 -16.32 -17.23
C GLU A 242 0.58 -17.22 -16.09
N VAL A 243 0.59 -16.70 -14.86
CA VAL A 243 0.95 -17.49 -13.66
C VAL A 243 -0.05 -18.62 -13.40
N ALA A 244 -1.34 -18.42 -13.68
CA ALA A 244 -2.35 -19.47 -13.55
C ALA A 244 -2.15 -20.61 -14.57
N ILE A 245 -1.69 -20.30 -15.79
CA ILE A 245 -1.38 -21.29 -16.82
C ILE A 245 -0.16 -22.11 -16.42
N GLU A 246 0.91 -21.48 -15.94
CA GLU A 246 2.10 -22.20 -15.46
C GLU A 246 1.77 -23.08 -14.25
N ALA A 247 1.05 -22.56 -13.25
CA ALA A 247 0.67 -23.33 -12.06
C ALA A 247 -0.28 -24.51 -12.38
N GLY A 248 -1.07 -24.43 -13.44
CA GLY A 248 -1.95 -25.50 -13.90
C GLY A 248 -1.23 -26.65 -14.60
N THR A 249 -0.05 -26.41 -15.17
CA THR A 249 0.70 -27.42 -15.93
C THR A 249 1.56 -28.33 -15.05
N ASP A 250 2.05 -27.84 -13.90
CA ASP A 250 2.85 -28.64 -12.96
C ASP A 250 2.01 -29.66 -12.16
N ALA A 251 0.69 -29.49 -12.07
CA ALA A 251 -0.18 -30.42 -11.35
C ALA A 251 -0.53 -31.71 -12.13
N ALA A 252 -0.14 -31.80 -13.41
CA ALA A 252 -0.55 -32.88 -14.30
C ALA A 252 0.55 -33.91 -14.65
N LEU A 253 1.78 -33.76 -14.14
CA LEU A 253 2.94 -34.55 -14.58
C LEU A 253 3.76 -35.15 -13.43
N GLU A 254 3.11 -35.91 -12.54
CA GLU A 254 3.76 -37.10 -12.00
C GLU A 254 2.83 -38.28 -12.22
N PRO A 255 2.99 -39.05 -13.32
CA PRO A 255 2.37 -40.36 -13.38
C PRO A 255 2.90 -41.16 -12.19
N GLU A 256 1.99 -41.57 -11.32
CA GLU A 256 2.25 -42.50 -10.23
C GLU A 256 2.94 -43.73 -10.84
N VAL A 257 4.27 -43.76 -10.78
CA VAL A 257 5.06 -44.92 -11.22
C VAL A 257 4.70 -46.02 -10.26
N ALA A 258 3.80 -46.90 -10.70
CA ALA A 258 3.42 -48.08 -9.95
C ALA A 258 4.71 -48.80 -9.50
N PRO A 259 4.84 -49.16 -8.21
CA PRO A 259 6.03 -49.83 -7.73
C PRO A 259 6.26 -51.10 -8.55
N GLU A 260 7.42 -51.18 -9.17
CA GLU A 260 7.90 -52.33 -9.92
C GLU A 260 7.86 -53.55 -8.98
N VAL A 261 6.87 -54.43 -9.20
CA VAL A 261 6.70 -55.65 -8.44
C VAL A 261 7.89 -56.55 -8.76
N ALA A 262 8.82 -56.67 -7.82
CA ALA A 262 9.95 -57.57 -7.93
C ALA A 262 9.44 -59.01 -8.15
N PRO A 263 9.99 -59.76 -9.11
CA PRO A 263 9.58 -61.13 -9.36
C PRO A 263 9.91 -62.03 -8.16
N GLU A 264 8.89 -62.72 -7.67
CA GLU A 264 8.96 -63.75 -6.63
C GLU A 264 9.83 -64.91 -7.12
N VAL A 265 11.04 -65.02 -6.58
CA VAL A 265 11.97 -66.11 -6.89
C VAL A 265 11.43 -67.38 -6.23
N ALA A 266 10.95 -68.31 -7.05
CA ALA A 266 10.52 -69.63 -6.61
C ALA A 266 11.71 -70.44 -6.06
N PRO A 267 11.54 -71.20 -4.96
CA PRO A 267 12.57 -72.08 -4.46
C PRO A 267 12.74 -73.32 -5.35
N GLU A 268 13.98 -73.59 -5.78
CA GLU A 268 14.37 -74.85 -6.42
C GLU A 268 14.20 -76.03 -5.45
N VAL A 269 13.65 -77.14 -5.95
CA VAL A 269 13.51 -78.44 -5.28
C VAL A 269 14.45 -79.44 -5.95
#